data_AF-X1L3K8-F1
#
_entry.id   AF-X1L3K8-F1
#
_cell.length_a   1.000
_cell.length_b   1.000
_cell.length_c   1.000
_cell.angle_alpha   90.00
_cell.angle_beta   90.00
_cell.angle_gamma   90.00
#
_symmetry.space_group_name_H-M   'P 1'
#
loop_
_entity.id
_entity.type
_entity.pdbx_description
1 polymer ?
#
loop_
_entity_poly.entity_id
_entity_poly.type
_entity_poly.pdbx_seq_one_letter_code
_entity_poly.pdbx_strand_id
1 'polypeptide(L)'
;DKAKEIMRLRAYLMENCYGLRDYRLEVNGDGLRGLGAIEGNVDKLIADRMKKRGMSWTKRGANRMARLISLRETGKLSAWIKCQSKPQHIPSREKTTLKEAQYQDRDNGAWLSASLPVLHDPHSDRPWVQVLRALAHGDIEV
;
A
#
# COMPACT_ATOMS: atom_id res chain seq x y z
N ASP A 1 -25.18 27.36 -16.53
CA ASP A 1 -25.37 27.97 -17.87
C ASP A 1 -24.43 27.26 -18.84
N LYS A 2 -24.97 26.30 -19.62
CA LYS A 2 -24.17 25.35 -20.43
C LYS A 2 -23.29 26.06 -21.47
N ALA A 3 -23.74 27.20 -21.99
CA ALA A 3 -22.99 27.97 -22.98
C ALA A 3 -21.64 28.47 -22.42
N LYS A 4 -21.61 28.89 -21.15
CA LYS A 4 -20.38 29.34 -20.48
C LYS A 4 -19.39 28.19 -20.27
N GLU A 5 -19.88 26.99 -19.93
CA GLU A 5 -19.04 25.80 -19.79
C GLU A 5 -18.44 25.37 -21.14
N ILE A 6 -19.23 25.36 -22.21
CA ILE A 6 -18.76 25.05 -23.55
C ILE A 6 -17.69 26.05 -24.01
N MET A 7 -17.89 27.35 -23.76
CA MET A 7 -16.88 28.37 -24.09
C MET A 7 -15.57 28.16 -23.33
N ARG A 8 -15.64 27.83 -22.03
CA ARG A 8 -14.45 27.53 -21.22
C ARG A 8 -13.71 26.30 -21.73
N LEU A 9 -14.44 25.23 -22.04
CA LEU A 9 -13.84 24.03 -22.61
C LEU A 9 -13.17 24.33 -23.95
N ARG A 10 -13.84 25.08 -24.83
CA ARG A 10 -13.27 25.50 -26.11
C ARG A 10 -11.98 26.29 -25.93
N ALA A 11 -11.96 27.27 -25.04
CA ALA A 11 -10.76 28.06 -24.75
C ALA A 11 -9.61 27.16 -24.26
N TYR A 12 -9.89 26.27 -23.30
CA TYR A 12 -8.92 25.32 -22.79
C TYR A 12 -8.34 24.41 -23.88
N LEU A 13 -9.19 23.81 -24.73
CA LEU A 13 -8.72 22.96 -25.83
C LEU A 13 -7.88 23.72 -26.85
N MET A 14 -8.23 24.98 -27.13
CA MET A 14 -7.46 25.81 -28.05
C MET A 14 -6.10 26.19 -27.48
N GLU A 15 -6.05 26.60 -26.20
CA GLU A 15 -4.81 26.95 -25.50
C GLU A 15 -3.87 25.74 -25.35
N ASN A 16 -4.42 24.53 -25.23
CA ASN A 16 -3.67 23.30 -25.01
C ASN A 16 -3.58 22.39 -26.25
N CYS A 17 -3.93 22.91 -27.44
CA CYS A 17 -4.00 22.12 -28.68
C CYS A 17 -2.69 21.37 -29.02
N TYR A 18 -1.55 21.94 -28.64
CA TYR A 18 -0.23 21.30 -28.78
C TYR A 18 -0.19 19.93 -28.09
N GLY A 19 -0.62 19.86 -26.83
CA GLY A 19 -0.57 18.64 -26.02
C GLY A 19 -1.60 17.58 -26.42
N LEU A 20 -2.59 17.96 -27.22
CA LEU A 20 -3.61 17.05 -27.77
C LEU A 20 -3.14 16.37 -29.06
N ARG A 21 -2.06 16.84 -29.69
CA ARG A 21 -1.49 16.17 -30.84
C ARG A 21 -0.94 14.81 -30.45
N ASP A 22 -0.92 13.93 -31.44
CA ASP A 22 -0.30 12.63 -31.27
C ASP A 22 1.21 12.80 -31.09
N TYR A 23 1.68 12.60 -29.86
CA TYR A 23 3.08 12.75 -29.49
C TYR A 23 4.02 11.85 -30.33
N ARG A 24 3.48 10.78 -30.93
CA ARG A 24 4.22 9.87 -31.81
C ARG A 24 4.71 10.54 -33.10
N LEU A 25 4.19 11.71 -33.44
CA LEU A 25 4.67 12.53 -34.55
C LEU A 25 5.94 13.33 -34.20
N GLU A 26 6.18 13.56 -32.91
CA GLU A 26 7.31 14.35 -32.42
C GLU A 26 8.43 13.47 -31.82
N VAL A 27 8.08 12.26 -31.38
CA VAL A 27 9.00 11.32 -30.74
C VAL A 27 9.31 10.16 -31.68
N ASN A 28 10.58 10.00 -32.03
CA ASN A 28 11.06 8.82 -32.74
C ASN A 28 11.31 7.66 -31.76
N GLY A 29 10.79 6.48 -32.06
CA GLY A 29 11.06 5.28 -31.28
C GLY A 29 10.16 4.11 -31.65
N ASP A 30 10.66 2.90 -31.41
CA ASP A 30 9.89 1.68 -31.62
C ASP A 30 8.95 1.41 -30.45
N GLY A 31 7.79 0.83 -30.75
CA GLY A 31 6.83 0.39 -29.72
C GLY A 31 6.03 1.51 -29.04
N LEU A 32 6.02 2.73 -29.60
CA LEU A 32 5.16 3.81 -29.13
C LEU A 32 3.68 3.43 -29.23
N ARG A 33 2.90 3.71 -28.19
CA ARG A 33 1.47 3.38 -28.12
C ARG A 33 0.65 4.65 -27.97
N GLY A 34 -0.58 4.62 -28.48
CA GLY A 34 -1.52 5.72 -28.24
C GLY A 34 -1.82 5.89 -26.74
N LEU A 35 -2.16 7.12 -26.34
CA LEU A 35 -2.44 7.47 -24.94
C LEU A 35 -3.70 6.81 -24.38
N GLY A 36 -4.56 6.20 -25.21
CA GLY A 36 -5.83 5.61 -24.76
C GLY A 36 -5.71 4.51 -23.70
N ALA A 37 -4.56 3.85 -23.59
CA ALA A 37 -4.31 2.83 -22.56
C ALA A 37 -3.80 3.41 -21.23
N ILE A 38 -3.45 4.70 -21.18
CA ILE A 38 -2.77 5.29 -20.01
C ILE A 38 -3.68 5.30 -18.78
N GLU A 39 -4.96 5.62 -18.98
CA GLU A 39 -5.95 5.67 -17.90
C GLU A 39 -6.13 4.29 -17.27
N GLY A 40 -6.33 3.25 -18.09
CA GLY A 40 -6.49 1.88 -17.60
C GLY A 40 -5.26 1.37 -16.85
N ASN A 41 -4.06 1.71 -17.31
CA ASN A 41 -2.81 1.35 -16.62
C ASN A 41 -2.69 2.06 -15.27
N VAL A 42 -3.00 3.35 -15.21
CA VAL A 42 -2.95 4.10 -13.94
C VAL A 42 -4.03 3.60 -12.98
N ASP A 43 -5.25 3.39 -13.45
CA ASP A 43 -6.37 2.97 -12.61
C ASP A 43 -6.13 1.58 -12.00
N LYS A 44 -5.79 0.59 -12.83
CA LYS A 44 -5.62 -0.81 -12.41
C LYS A 44 -4.36 -1.06 -11.59
N LEU A 45 -3.27 -0.36 -11.89
CA LEU A 45 -1.99 -0.61 -11.23
C LEU A 45 -1.79 0.29 -10.02
N ILE A 46 -2.07 1.59 -10.16
CA ILE A 46 -1.78 2.59 -9.13
C ILE A 46 -3.02 2.91 -8.30
N ALA A 47 -4.15 3.26 -8.92
CA ALA A 47 -5.33 3.72 -8.18
C ALA A 47 -5.94 2.60 -7.32
N ASP A 48 -5.95 1.35 -7.80
CA ASP A 48 -6.37 0.19 -7.01
C ASP A 48 -5.55 0.02 -5.73
N ARG A 49 -4.24 0.29 -5.77
CA ARG A 49 -3.37 0.18 -4.59
C ARG A 49 -3.44 1.38 -3.67
N MET A 50 -3.66 2.57 -4.23
CA MET A 50 -3.60 3.84 -3.50
C MET A 50 -4.95 4.30 -2.94
N LYS A 51 -6.05 4.12 -3.68
CA LYS A 51 -7.36 4.72 -3.39
C LYS A 51 -8.46 3.70 -3.10
N LYS A 52 -8.57 2.62 -3.88
CA LYS A 52 -9.76 1.73 -3.84
C LYS A 52 -9.74 0.66 -2.73
N ARG A 53 -8.67 0.57 -1.94
CA ARG A 53 -8.50 -0.45 -0.87
C ARG A 53 -8.46 0.12 0.56
N GLY A 54 -8.88 1.36 0.76
CA GLY A 54 -8.94 1.97 2.11
C GLY A 54 -7.57 2.14 2.79
N MET A 55 -6.50 2.23 2.01
CA MET A 55 -5.13 2.38 2.50
C MET A 55 -4.76 3.85 2.61
N SER A 56 -4.09 4.25 3.69
CA SER A 56 -3.48 5.58 3.81
C SER A 56 -1.98 5.50 3.54
N TRP A 57 -1.49 6.36 2.65
CA TRP A 57 -0.08 6.39 2.26
C TRP A 57 0.54 7.74 2.59
N THR A 58 1.70 7.72 3.24
CA THR A 58 2.57 8.91 3.22
C THR A 58 3.04 9.17 1.79
N LYS A 59 3.34 10.43 1.43
CA LYS A 59 3.88 10.78 0.11
C LYS A 59 5.11 9.92 -0.26
N ARG A 60 5.98 9.66 0.72
CA ARG A 60 7.16 8.81 0.56
C ARG A 60 6.79 7.34 0.32
N GLY A 61 5.81 6.81 1.05
CA GLY A 61 5.31 5.44 0.88
C GLY A 61 4.69 5.23 -0.49
N ALA A 62 3.81 6.14 -0.92
CA ALA A 62 3.18 6.10 -2.24
C ALA A 62 4.21 6.11 -3.38
N ASN A 63 5.24 6.96 -3.29
CA ASN A 63 6.31 7.02 -4.30
C ASN A 63 7.10 5.70 -4.36
N ARG A 64 7.48 5.13 -3.20
CA ARG A 64 8.17 3.83 -3.15
C ARG A 64 7.32 2.72 -3.75
N MET A 65 6.03 2.69 -3.42
CA MET A 65 5.10 1.71 -3.97
C MET A 65 4.91 1.84 -5.47
N ALA A 66 4.75 3.07 -5.99
CA ALA A 66 4.64 3.31 -7.42
C ALA A 66 5.86 2.76 -8.16
N ARG A 67 7.07 3.00 -7.64
CA ARG A 67 8.32 2.44 -8.20
C ARG A 67 8.34 0.91 -8.16
N LEU A 68 7.86 0.31 -7.08
CA LEU A 68 7.83 -1.15 -6.93
C LEU A 68 6.84 -1.78 -7.92
N ILE A 69 5.68 -1.16 -8.12
CA ILE A 69 4.71 -1.55 -9.15
C ILE A 69 5.33 -1.41 -10.53
N SER A 70 5.96 -0.28 -10.87
CA SER A 70 6.66 -0.12 -12.15
C SER A 70 7.74 -1.17 -12.40
N LEU A 71 8.54 -1.51 -11.39
CA LEU A 71 9.56 -2.56 -11.50
C LEU A 71 8.94 -3.95 -11.72
N ARG A 72 7.81 -4.23 -11.08
CA ARG A 72 7.07 -5.49 -11.27
C ARG A 72 6.56 -5.61 -12.70
N GLU A 73 5.86 -4.59 -13.20
CA GLU A 73 5.25 -4.63 -14.54
C GLU A 73 6.28 -4.58 -15.66
N THR A 74 7.46 -4.01 -15.42
CA THR A 74 8.59 -4.06 -16.38
C THR A 74 9.41 -5.35 -16.29
N GLY A 75 9.06 -6.28 -15.39
CA GLY A 75 9.79 -7.53 -15.18
C GLY A 75 11.18 -7.37 -14.52
N LYS A 76 11.52 -6.15 -14.08
CA LYS A 76 12.85 -5.79 -13.53
C LYS A 76 12.94 -5.96 -12.01
N LEU A 77 11.83 -6.24 -11.34
CA LEU A 77 11.79 -6.34 -9.87
C LEU A 77 12.75 -7.41 -9.34
N SER A 78 12.78 -8.59 -9.95
CA SER A 78 13.64 -9.70 -9.52
C SER A 78 15.13 -9.35 -9.66
N ALA A 79 15.53 -8.74 -10.78
CA ALA A 79 16.89 -8.25 -11.00
C ALA A 79 17.26 -7.17 -9.98
N TRP A 80 16.35 -6.23 -9.72
CA TRP A 80 16.57 -5.17 -8.73
C TRP A 80 16.77 -5.73 -7.31
N ILE A 81 15.96 -6.73 -6.90
CA ILE A 81 16.12 -7.41 -5.60
C ILE A 81 17.48 -8.11 -5.52
N LYS A 82 17.90 -8.80 -6.60
CA LYS A 82 19.21 -9.48 -6.66
C LYS A 82 20.40 -8.50 -6.62
N CYS A 83 20.25 -7.28 -7.13
CA CYS A 83 21.29 -6.26 -7.04
C CYS A 83 21.34 -5.57 -5.66
N GLN A 84 20.21 -5.54 -4.95
CA GLN A 84 20.07 -4.99 -3.60
C GLN A 84 20.61 -5.90 -2.50
N SER A 85 20.80 -7.19 -2.76
CA SER A 85 21.32 -8.14 -1.77
C SER A 85 22.81 -8.00 -1.46
N LYS A 86 23.52 -7.05 -2.08
CA LYS A 86 24.79 -6.57 -1.52
C LYS A 86 24.46 -5.86 -0.21
N PRO A 87 24.95 -6.31 0.95
CA PRO A 87 24.67 -5.65 2.21
C PRO A 87 25.18 -4.21 2.14
N GLN A 88 24.28 -3.29 1.83
CA GLN A 88 24.51 -1.89 2.13
C GLN A 88 24.49 -1.82 3.64
N HIS A 89 25.67 -1.68 4.23
CA HIS A 89 25.82 -1.26 5.61
C HIS A 89 25.04 0.05 5.75
N ILE A 90 23.78 -0.05 6.18
CA ILE A 90 23.00 1.11 6.58
C ILE A 90 23.82 1.67 7.73
N PRO A 91 24.42 2.87 7.64
CA PRO A 91 24.87 3.51 8.85
C PRO A 91 23.61 3.66 9.67
N SER A 92 23.52 2.87 10.74
CA SER A 92 22.50 3.00 11.77
C SER A 92 22.37 4.49 11.98
N ARG A 93 21.22 5.07 11.59
CA ARG A 93 20.88 6.42 12.05
C ARG A 93 21.05 6.33 13.54
N GLU A 94 22.05 7.01 14.08
CA GLU A 94 22.20 7.20 15.51
C GLU A 94 20.80 7.56 16.00
N LYS A 95 20.20 6.60 16.70
CA LYS A 95 18.97 6.84 17.41
C LYS A 95 19.38 7.88 18.42
N THR A 96 18.94 9.12 18.22
CA THR A 96 18.88 10.09 19.30
C THR A 96 18.31 9.32 20.48
N THR A 97 19.13 9.22 21.53
CA THR A 97 18.92 8.40 22.71
C THR A 97 17.64 8.83 23.42
N LEU A 98 16.50 8.32 22.97
CA LEU A 98 15.34 8.16 23.82
C LEU A 98 15.70 7.02 24.76
N LYS A 99 16.08 7.41 25.98
CA LYS A 99 16.46 6.57 27.11
C LYS A 99 15.95 5.13 26.97
N GLU A 100 16.89 4.21 26.88
CA GLU A 100 16.67 2.78 27.03
C GLU A 100 16.00 2.55 28.38
N ALA A 101 14.67 2.48 28.38
CA ALA A 101 13.96 1.76 29.43
C ALA A 101 14.41 0.32 29.25
N GLN A 102 15.21 -0.15 30.22
CA GLN A 102 15.70 -1.52 30.31
C GLN A 102 14.49 -2.47 30.23
N TYR A 103 14.21 -2.99 29.04
CA TYR A 103 13.32 -4.14 28.90
C TYR A 103 14.13 -5.33 29.40
N GLN A 104 14.00 -5.57 30.71
CA GLN A 104 14.22 -6.87 31.30
C GLN A 104 13.53 -7.90 30.42
N ASP A 105 14.25 -8.97 30.11
CA ASP A 105 13.77 -10.21 29.50
C ASP A 105 12.64 -10.81 30.36
N ARG A 106 11.46 -10.20 30.28
CA ARG A 106 10.24 -10.69 30.93
C ARG A 106 9.59 -11.62 29.94
N ASP A 107 9.76 -12.90 30.23
CA ASP A 107 8.83 -13.99 29.96
C ASP A 107 8.09 -13.86 28.61
N ASN A 108 8.68 -14.46 27.58
CA ASN A 108 8.26 -14.42 26.17
C ASN A 108 6.80 -14.88 25.92
N GLY A 109 6.06 -15.31 26.94
CA GLY A 109 4.65 -15.69 26.90
C GLY A 109 3.67 -14.73 27.61
N ALA A 110 4.12 -13.69 28.32
CA ALA A 110 3.20 -12.81 29.07
C ALA A 110 2.21 -12.04 28.17
N TRP A 111 2.55 -11.85 26.89
CA TRP A 111 1.64 -11.28 25.90
C TRP A 111 0.59 -12.29 25.39
N LEU A 112 0.85 -13.60 25.51
CA LEU A 112 -0.09 -14.68 25.20
C LEU A 112 -1.14 -14.83 26.31
N SER A 113 -0.83 -14.43 27.54
CA SER A 113 -1.78 -14.38 28.67
C SER A 113 -2.69 -13.14 28.62
N ALA A 114 -3.26 -12.83 27.45
CA ALA A 114 -4.24 -11.77 27.31
C ALA A 114 -5.62 -12.27 27.78
N SER A 115 -6.28 -11.53 28.68
CA SER A 115 -7.63 -11.83 29.12
C SER A 115 -8.64 -11.62 27.98
N LEU A 116 -9.54 -12.58 27.78
CA LEU A 116 -10.65 -12.49 26.83
C LEU A 116 -11.87 -11.88 27.55
N PRO A 117 -12.27 -10.62 27.27
CA PRO A 117 -13.35 -9.94 28.01
C PRO A 117 -14.67 -10.70 27.94
N VAL A 118 -14.90 -11.35 26.80
CA VAL A 118 -16.07 -12.18 26.51
C VAL A 118 -16.25 -13.34 27.50
N LEU A 119 -15.18 -13.80 28.17
CA LEU A 119 -15.27 -14.85 29.19
C LEU A 119 -15.79 -14.34 30.53
N HIS A 120 -15.76 -13.03 30.77
CA HIS A 120 -16.15 -12.37 32.03
C HIS A 120 -17.40 -11.50 31.89
N ASP A 121 -17.91 -11.33 30.67
CA ASP A 121 -19.11 -10.54 30.39
C ASP A 121 -20.40 -11.28 30.82
N PRO A 122 -21.53 -10.55 30.95
CA PRO A 122 -22.86 -11.11 31.27
C PRO A 122 -23.36 -12.18 30.28
N HIS A 123 -22.67 -12.37 29.16
CA HIS A 123 -22.97 -13.36 28.12
C HIS A 123 -21.98 -14.52 28.07
N SER A 124 -21.25 -14.74 29.18
CA SER A 124 -20.28 -15.83 29.32
C SER A 124 -20.90 -17.24 29.32
N ASP A 125 -22.23 -17.32 29.42
CA ASP A 125 -23.04 -18.54 29.38
C ASP A 125 -23.39 -19.02 27.96
N ARG A 126 -23.10 -18.21 26.93
CA ARG A 126 -23.46 -18.54 25.55
C ARG A 126 -22.65 -19.75 25.04
N PRO A 127 -23.26 -20.68 24.27
CA PRO A 127 -22.59 -21.89 23.78
C PRO A 127 -21.29 -21.62 22.98
N TRP A 128 -21.25 -20.55 22.19
CA TRP A 128 -20.05 -20.18 21.42
C TRP A 128 -18.90 -19.66 22.30
N VAL A 129 -19.20 -19.11 23.49
CA VAL A 129 -18.19 -18.66 24.46
C VAL A 129 -17.54 -19.87 25.14
N GLN A 130 -18.29 -20.95 25.35
CA GLN A 130 -17.74 -22.22 25.86
C GLN A 130 -16.74 -22.84 24.87
N VAL A 131 -17.05 -22.80 23.57
CA VAL A 131 -16.12 -23.25 22.52
C VAL A 131 -14.85 -22.39 22.49
N LEU A 132 -14.99 -21.07 22.60
CA LEU A 132 -13.84 -20.16 22.68
C LEU A 132 -12.99 -20.40 23.94
N ARG A 133 -13.63 -20.70 25.07
CA ARG A 133 -12.94 -21.06 26.32
C ARG A 133 -12.12 -22.33 26.15
N ALA A 134 -12.71 -23.38 25.55
CA ALA A 134 -12.01 -24.63 25.26
C ALA A 134 -10.83 -24.43 24.30
N LEU A 135 -10.98 -23.59 23.28
CA LEU A 135 -9.89 -23.26 22.33
C LEU A 135 -8.76 -22.44 22.96
N ALA A 136 -9.09 -21.52 23.88
CA ALA A 136 -8.12 -20.64 24.51
C ALA A 136 -7.31 -21.33 25.63
N HIS A 137 -7.94 -22.24 26.37
CA HIS A 137 -7.33 -22.94 27.50
C HIS A 137 -6.89 -24.38 27.17
N GLY A 138 -7.27 -24.90 26.00
CA GLY A 138 -6.87 -26.24 25.55
C GLY A 138 -7.72 -27.38 26.12
N ASP A 139 -8.87 -27.08 26.74
CA ASP A 139 -9.76 -28.05 27.39
C ASP A 139 -10.66 -28.83 26.41
N ILE A 140 -10.17 -29.12 25.20
CA ILE A 140 -10.90 -29.98 24.26
C ILE A 140 -10.63 -31.43 24.65
N GLU A 141 -11.45 -31.97 25.56
CA GLU A 141 -11.66 -33.42 25.62
C GLU A 141 -12.49 -33.83 24.39
N VAL A 142 -11.88 -34.64 23.51
CA VAL A 142 -12.54 -35.26 22.35
C VAL A 142 -13.39 -36.42 22.80
#